data_AF-A0A3D9CML2-F1
#
_entry.id   AF-A0A3D9CML2-F1
#
_cell.length_a   1.000
_cell.length_b   1.000
_cell.length_c   1.000
_cell.angle_alpha   90.00
_cell.angle_beta   90.00
_cell.angle_gamma   90.00
#
_symmetry.space_group_name_H-M   'P 1'
#
loop_
_entity.id
_entity.type
_entity.pdbx_description
1 polymer ?
#
loop_
_entity_poly.entity_id
_entity_poly.type
_entity_poly.pdbx_seq_one_letter_code
_entity_poly.pdbx_strand_id
1 'polypeptide(L)'
;MKNDFNYIRNRISEHSIDELLEYSYNLLENQKKEIFPVWYVFILMKWTIIYGGKKRPSKILTIKKFGNIYNAISNFNQDHISQFIRTGDVDKGFQILYNQQFYLQKQVYKDIFYTQYALFYCIKGKYDIQNSFVQKTGLSVYDFLYVLQLFWLYLNMDVLEKDNVSFKGYIDSDFVNVAKEIIGEEKVLSFIKLLTLHPFNANKGINDYRHKIRDEDLQTMEMSFFTMFPFQLFKNQVRLVELNLR
;
A
#
# COMPACT_ATOMS: atom_id res chain seq x y z
N MET A 1 2.69 -13.53 21.55
CA MET A 1 2.40 -13.20 20.15
C MET A 1 1.04 -13.71 19.68
N LYS A 2 0.81 -15.03 19.49
CA LYS A 2 -0.50 -15.53 18.99
C LYS A 2 -1.74 -15.05 19.77
N ASN A 3 -1.65 -14.96 21.10
CA ASN A 3 -2.75 -14.42 21.93
C ASN A 3 -2.95 -12.91 21.75
N ASP A 4 -1.86 -12.17 21.52
CA ASP A 4 -1.86 -10.73 21.32
C ASP A 4 -2.44 -10.38 19.93
N PHE A 5 -2.08 -11.14 18.91
CA PHE A 5 -2.70 -11.01 17.59
C PHE A 5 -4.20 -11.35 17.63
N ASN A 6 -4.59 -12.42 18.32
CA ASN A 6 -6.01 -12.76 18.50
C ASN A 6 -6.79 -11.62 19.18
N TYR A 7 -6.19 -10.93 20.14
CA TYR A 7 -6.76 -9.74 20.75
C TYR A 7 -6.95 -8.61 19.72
N ILE A 8 -5.90 -8.26 18.96
CA ILE A 8 -5.95 -7.22 17.93
C ILE A 8 -7.01 -7.54 16.87
N ARG A 9 -6.97 -8.76 16.32
CA ARG A 9 -7.93 -9.26 15.34
C ARG A 9 -9.37 -9.16 15.85
N ASN A 10 -9.59 -9.54 17.12
CA ASN A 10 -10.90 -9.44 17.73
C ASN A 10 -11.37 -7.99 17.83
N ARG A 11 -10.51 -7.05 18.20
CA ARG A 11 -10.86 -5.61 18.27
C ARG A 11 -11.16 -5.04 16.89
N ILE A 12 -10.32 -5.31 15.89
CA ILE A 12 -10.55 -4.88 14.51
C ILE A 12 -11.88 -5.41 13.97
N SER A 13 -12.19 -6.68 14.22
CA SER A 13 -13.41 -7.32 13.72
C SER A 13 -14.72 -6.74 14.26
N GLU A 14 -14.68 -5.99 15.37
CA GLU A 14 -15.84 -5.36 16.00
C GLU A 14 -16.28 -4.07 15.30
N HIS A 15 -15.44 -3.48 14.45
CA HIS A 15 -15.67 -2.17 13.84
C HIS A 15 -15.86 -2.26 12.33
N SER A 16 -16.50 -1.26 11.73
CA SER A 16 -16.65 -1.21 10.27
C SER A 16 -15.31 -0.96 9.60
N ILE A 17 -15.15 -1.47 8.38
CA ILE A 17 -13.94 -1.25 7.57
C ILE A 17 -13.78 0.24 7.28
N ASP A 18 -14.86 0.92 6.91
CA ASP A 18 -14.83 2.33 6.52
C ASP A 18 -14.41 3.25 7.68
N GLU A 19 -14.94 3.04 8.90
CA GLU A 19 -14.56 3.82 10.07
C GLU A 19 -13.09 3.63 10.42
N LEU A 20 -12.60 2.38 10.43
CA LEU A 20 -11.21 2.10 10.76
C LEU A 20 -10.25 2.72 9.73
N LEU A 21 -10.56 2.61 8.44
CA LEU A 21 -9.77 3.23 7.37
C LEU A 21 -9.81 4.76 7.45
N GLU A 22 -10.97 5.36 7.73
CA GLU A 22 -11.10 6.81 7.89
C GLU A 22 -10.21 7.34 9.02
N TYR A 23 -10.23 6.68 10.18
CA TYR A 23 -9.34 7.05 11.28
C TYR A 23 -7.86 6.84 10.94
N SER A 24 -7.51 5.77 10.21
CA SER A 24 -6.15 5.54 9.71
C SER A 24 -5.70 6.67 8.79
N TYR A 25 -6.51 7.07 7.81
CA TYR A 25 -6.19 8.16 6.90
C TYR A 25 -6.07 9.51 7.61
N ASN A 26 -6.98 9.80 8.55
CA ASN A 26 -6.90 11.02 9.36
C ASN A 26 -5.62 11.06 10.20
N LEU A 27 -5.16 9.91 10.71
CA LEU A 27 -3.89 9.83 11.44
C LEU A 27 -2.70 10.15 10.53
N LEU A 28 -2.65 9.59 9.31
CA LEU A 28 -1.61 9.90 8.32
C LEU A 28 -1.63 11.37 7.91
N GLU A 29 -2.81 11.97 7.75
CA GLU A 29 -2.95 13.39 7.41
C GLU A 29 -2.54 14.33 8.55
N ASN A 30 -2.81 13.96 9.80
CA ASN A 30 -2.40 14.76 10.95
C ASN A 30 -0.89 14.68 11.22
N GLN A 31 -0.24 13.58 10.79
CA GLN A 31 1.16 13.29 11.06
C GLN A 31 2.09 13.60 9.87
N LYS A 32 1.58 14.24 8.79
CA LYS A 32 2.36 14.50 7.55
C LYS A 32 3.72 15.17 7.75
N LYS A 33 3.87 15.97 8.81
CA LYS A 33 5.07 16.76 9.11
C LYS A 33 5.92 16.22 10.24
N GLU A 34 5.52 15.09 10.84
CA GLU A 34 6.16 14.52 12.02
C GLU A 34 6.84 13.19 11.68
N ILE A 35 7.94 12.88 12.39
CA ILE A 35 8.54 11.55 12.32
C ILE A 35 7.61 10.58 13.06
N PHE A 36 6.85 9.81 12.29
CA PHE A 36 5.80 8.93 12.79
C PHE A 36 5.98 7.51 12.23
N PRO A 37 5.72 6.44 13.01
CA PRO A 37 5.82 5.06 12.51
C PRO A 37 4.63 4.71 11.59
N VAL A 38 4.64 5.27 10.38
CA VAL A 38 3.64 5.10 9.31
C VAL A 38 3.33 3.62 9.08
N TRP A 39 4.34 2.75 9.19
CA TRP A 39 4.21 1.31 9.03
C TRP A 39 3.15 0.68 9.94
N TYR A 40 2.95 1.19 11.15
CA TYR A 40 1.97 0.64 12.08
C TYR A 40 0.53 0.94 11.62
N VAL A 41 0.33 2.09 10.98
CA VAL A 41 -0.95 2.46 10.37
C VAL A 41 -1.21 1.59 9.14
N PHE A 42 -0.19 1.32 8.34
CA PHE A 42 -0.31 0.40 7.21
C PHE A 42 -0.72 -1.01 7.67
N ILE A 43 -0.04 -1.58 8.66
CA ILE A 43 -0.42 -2.89 9.22
C ILE A 43 -1.89 -2.86 9.68
N LEU A 44 -2.31 -1.80 10.37
CA LEU A 44 -3.71 -1.63 10.78
C LEU A 44 -4.66 -1.58 9.59
N MET A 45 -4.35 -0.84 8.53
CA MET A 45 -5.18 -0.76 7.32
C MET A 45 -5.29 -2.13 6.65
N LYS A 46 -4.18 -2.86 6.48
CA LYS A 46 -4.20 -4.23 5.93
C LYS A 46 -5.04 -5.17 6.78
N TRP A 47 -4.85 -5.20 8.09
CA TRP A 47 -5.63 -6.06 8.98
C TRP A 47 -7.09 -5.65 9.06
N THR A 48 -7.41 -4.37 8.92
CA THR A 48 -8.78 -3.86 8.79
C THR A 48 -9.44 -4.43 7.54
N ILE A 49 -8.75 -4.43 6.41
CA ILE A 49 -9.26 -4.98 5.15
C ILE A 49 -9.49 -6.49 5.24
N ILE A 50 -8.61 -7.22 5.93
CA ILE A 50 -8.71 -8.68 6.07
C ILE A 50 -9.74 -9.10 7.12
N TYR A 51 -9.84 -8.38 8.25
CA TYR A 51 -10.56 -8.83 9.44
C TYR A 51 -11.71 -7.92 9.90
N GLY A 52 -11.80 -6.68 9.40
CA GLY A 52 -12.81 -5.70 9.79
C GLY A 52 -14.23 -6.11 9.41
N GLY A 53 -15.21 -5.59 10.13
CA GLY A 53 -16.65 -5.78 9.84
C GLY A 53 -17.18 -7.20 9.99
N LYS A 54 -16.38 -8.14 10.53
CA LYS A 54 -16.76 -9.57 10.65
C LYS A 54 -17.75 -9.84 11.80
N LYS A 55 -17.74 -9.04 12.87
CA LYS A 55 -18.72 -9.17 13.97
C LYS A 55 -19.91 -8.23 13.76
N ARG A 56 -21.12 -8.76 13.97
CA ARG A 56 -22.38 -8.01 13.87
C ARG A 56 -23.13 -8.03 15.21
N PRO A 57 -23.77 -6.92 15.63
CA PRO A 57 -23.69 -5.59 15.01
C PRO A 57 -22.30 -4.96 15.20
N SER A 58 -21.87 -4.15 14.25
CA SER A 58 -20.60 -3.42 14.37
C SER A 58 -20.71 -2.36 15.47
N LYS A 59 -19.68 -2.24 16.29
CA LYS A 59 -19.58 -1.22 17.34
C LYS A 59 -19.06 0.08 16.73
N ILE A 60 -19.61 1.20 17.18
CA ILE A 60 -19.12 2.54 16.83
C ILE A 60 -17.65 2.67 17.25
N LEU A 61 -16.80 3.08 16.31
CA LEU A 61 -15.41 3.42 16.55
C LEU A 61 -15.29 4.84 17.12
N THR A 62 -14.69 4.94 18.31
CA THR A 62 -14.34 6.23 18.96
C THR A 62 -12.84 6.42 18.91
N ILE A 63 -12.34 7.66 18.98
CA ILE A 63 -10.90 7.98 19.08
C ILE A 63 -10.18 7.12 20.13
N LYS A 64 -10.76 6.95 21.33
CA LYS A 64 -10.17 6.11 22.39
C LYS A 64 -10.04 4.64 21.98
N LYS A 65 -11.07 4.08 21.34
CA LYS A 65 -11.05 2.68 20.85
C LYS A 65 -10.05 2.51 19.72
N PHE A 66 -9.98 3.45 18.79
CA PHE A 66 -8.99 3.45 17.72
C PHE A 66 -7.57 3.51 18.30
N GLY A 67 -7.31 4.44 19.23
CA GLY A 67 -6.02 4.54 19.93
C GLY A 67 -5.63 3.24 20.65
N ASN A 68 -6.58 2.55 21.28
CA ASN A 68 -6.31 1.25 21.90
C ASN A 68 -5.91 0.17 20.88
N ILE A 69 -6.53 0.16 19.70
CA ILE A 69 -6.18 -0.79 18.63
C ILE A 69 -4.78 -0.46 18.09
N TYR A 70 -4.53 0.82 17.80
CA TYR A 70 -3.25 1.29 17.31
C TYR A 70 -2.10 0.97 18.29
N ASN A 71 -2.29 1.26 19.57
CA ASN A 71 -1.30 0.94 20.61
C ASN A 71 -1.06 -0.57 20.73
N ALA A 72 -2.10 -1.40 20.60
CA ALA A 72 -1.94 -2.85 20.61
C ALA A 72 -1.07 -3.33 19.43
N ILE A 73 -1.25 -2.75 18.23
CA ILE A 73 -0.42 -3.06 17.06
C ILE A 73 1.03 -2.57 17.26
N SER A 74 1.19 -1.36 17.81
CA SER A 74 2.52 -0.80 18.09
C SER A 74 3.30 -1.69 19.07
N ASN A 75 2.67 -2.07 20.18
CA ASN A 75 3.27 -2.98 21.17
C ASN A 75 3.60 -4.33 20.55
N PHE A 76 2.69 -4.90 19.77
CA PHE A 76 2.90 -6.18 19.10
C PHE A 76 4.13 -6.17 18.19
N ASN A 77 4.31 -5.11 17.38
CA ASN A 77 5.45 -5.00 16.48
C ASN A 77 6.76 -4.75 17.24
N GLN A 78 6.74 -3.93 18.30
CA GLN A 78 7.91 -3.72 19.16
C GLN A 78 8.34 -5.00 19.88
N ASP A 79 7.39 -5.75 20.43
CA ASP A 79 7.65 -7.03 21.08
C ASP A 79 8.26 -8.03 20.10
N HIS A 80 7.72 -8.12 18.88
CA HIS A 80 8.23 -8.98 17.81
C HIS A 80 9.69 -8.64 17.44
N ILE A 81 10.02 -7.36 17.23
CA ILE A 81 11.40 -6.93 16.91
C ILE A 81 12.32 -7.20 18.11
N SER A 82 11.87 -6.88 19.33
CA SER A 82 12.68 -7.07 20.54
C SER A 82 12.96 -8.55 20.82
N GLN A 83 12.07 -9.45 20.44
CA GLN A 83 12.25 -10.89 20.58
C GLN A 83 13.46 -11.36 19.78
N PHE A 84 13.59 -10.97 18.51
CA PHE A 84 14.75 -11.33 17.68
C PHE A 84 16.07 -10.84 18.27
N ILE A 85 16.07 -9.62 18.83
CA ILE A 85 17.25 -9.06 19.50
C ILE A 85 17.61 -9.90 20.74
N ARG A 86 16.62 -10.26 21.55
CA ARG A 86 16.81 -11.05 22.78
C ARG A 86 17.25 -12.49 22.50
N THR A 87 16.83 -13.08 21.40
CA THR A 87 17.20 -14.46 21.02
C THR A 87 18.53 -14.56 20.26
N GLY A 88 19.23 -13.46 20.05
CA GLY A 88 20.52 -13.43 19.35
C GLY A 88 20.42 -13.32 17.82
N ASP A 89 19.21 -13.24 17.26
CA ASP A 89 18.92 -13.08 15.83
C ASP A 89 18.83 -11.58 15.46
N VAL A 90 19.83 -10.80 15.85
CA VAL A 90 19.82 -9.33 15.74
C VAL A 90 19.73 -8.86 14.28
N ASP A 91 20.33 -9.61 13.35
CA ASP A 91 20.29 -9.39 11.91
C ASP A 91 18.84 -9.38 11.37
N LYS A 92 18.01 -10.32 11.82
CA LYS A 92 16.58 -10.36 11.45
C LYS A 92 15.82 -9.17 11.99
N GLY A 93 16.11 -8.75 13.23
CA GLY A 93 15.53 -7.54 13.83
C GLY A 93 15.84 -6.29 13.01
N PHE A 94 17.09 -6.11 12.58
CA PHE A 94 17.48 -5.01 11.71
C PHE A 94 16.89 -5.11 10.30
N GLN A 95 16.74 -6.32 9.75
CA GLN A 95 16.08 -6.51 8.46
C GLN A 95 14.60 -6.06 8.51
N ILE A 96 13.90 -6.32 9.62
CA ILE A 96 12.53 -5.83 9.84
C ILE A 96 12.53 -4.30 9.84
N LEU A 97 13.36 -3.68 10.67
CA LEU A 97 13.47 -2.22 10.73
C LEU A 97 13.78 -1.62 9.36
N TYR A 98 14.70 -2.23 8.61
CA TYR A 98 15.06 -1.78 7.28
C TYR A 98 13.86 -1.80 6.31
N ASN A 99 13.13 -2.90 6.30
CA ASN A 99 11.96 -3.08 5.46
C ASN A 99 10.83 -2.12 5.82
N GLN A 100 10.66 -1.81 7.11
CA GLN A 100 9.63 -0.90 7.62
C GLN A 100 9.96 0.59 7.40
N GLN A 101 11.24 0.97 7.43
CA GLN A 101 11.67 2.38 7.43
C GLN A 101 12.32 2.85 6.12
N PHE A 102 13.22 2.05 5.53
CA PHE A 102 14.11 2.54 4.46
C PHE A 102 13.66 2.16 3.06
N TYR A 103 12.78 1.17 2.90
CA TYR A 103 12.33 0.77 1.57
C TYR A 103 11.66 1.90 0.81
N LEU A 104 10.84 2.67 1.50
CA LEU A 104 10.10 3.80 0.94
C LEU A 104 11.03 4.97 0.54
N GLN A 105 12.28 4.94 1.01
CA GLN A 105 13.33 5.92 0.72
C GLN A 105 14.34 5.39 -0.33
N LYS A 106 14.10 4.20 -0.90
CA LYS A 106 15.06 3.57 -1.80
C LYS A 106 15.15 4.33 -3.11
N GLN A 107 16.36 4.77 -3.44
CA GLN A 107 16.64 5.41 -4.73
C GLN A 107 16.48 4.41 -5.87
N VAL A 108 15.87 4.86 -6.97
CA VAL A 108 15.81 4.09 -8.22
C VAL A 108 17.08 4.37 -9.01
N TYR A 109 18.00 3.42 -9.00
CA TYR A 109 19.22 3.47 -9.81
C TYR A 109 18.87 3.30 -11.30
N LYS A 110 19.19 4.32 -12.11
CA LYS A 110 18.77 4.39 -13.52
C LYS A 110 19.33 3.24 -14.36
N ASP A 111 20.57 2.85 -14.13
CA ASP A 111 21.25 1.72 -14.75
C ASP A 111 20.54 0.39 -14.47
N ILE A 112 20.14 0.14 -13.21
CA ILE A 112 19.34 -1.04 -12.84
C ILE A 112 17.98 -0.99 -13.54
N PHE A 113 17.32 0.16 -13.53
CA PHE A 113 16.02 0.34 -14.19
C PHE A 113 16.12 0.07 -15.70
N TYR A 114 17.09 0.67 -16.40
CA TYR A 114 17.30 0.45 -17.83
C TYR A 114 17.63 -1.00 -18.15
N THR A 115 18.45 -1.64 -17.32
CA THR A 115 18.75 -3.07 -17.47
C THR A 115 17.49 -3.91 -17.34
N GLN A 116 16.68 -3.70 -16.31
CA GLN A 116 15.42 -4.43 -16.11
C GLN A 116 14.44 -4.19 -17.26
N TYR A 117 14.31 -2.94 -17.72
CA TYR A 117 13.47 -2.59 -18.86
C TYR A 117 13.93 -3.33 -20.13
N ALA A 118 15.22 -3.31 -20.43
CA ALA A 118 15.79 -4.03 -21.58
C ALA A 118 15.55 -5.54 -21.46
N LEU A 119 15.71 -6.13 -20.28
CA LEU A 119 15.44 -7.55 -20.06
C LEU A 119 13.96 -7.89 -20.31
N PHE A 120 13.03 -7.08 -19.82
CA PHE A 120 11.60 -7.37 -19.90
C PHE A 120 11.00 -7.06 -21.27
N TYR A 121 11.57 -6.09 -21.98
CA TYR A 121 11.07 -5.65 -23.28
C TYR A 121 11.78 -6.32 -24.47
N CYS A 122 13.10 -6.50 -24.40
CA CYS A 122 13.89 -6.96 -25.54
C CYS A 122 14.06 -8.48 -25.61
N ILE A 123 14.00 -9.20 -24.47
CA ILE A 123 14.15 -10.66 -24.48
C ILE A 123 12.85 -11.31 -24.94
N LYS A 124 12.89 -11.86 -26.16
CA LYS A 124 11.79 -12.63 -26.76
C LYS A 124 12.22 -14.09 -26.83
N GLY A 125 11.43 -15.00 -26.28
CA GLY A 125 11.77 -16.42 -26.20
C GLY A 125 10.73 -17.24 -25.44
N LYS A 126 11.12 -18.38 -24.88
CA LYS A 126 10.22 -19.25 -24.09
C LYS A 126 9.57 -18.52 -22.90
N TYR A 127 10.26 -17.52 -22.35
CA TYR A 127 9.76 -16.63 -21.30
C TYR A 127 9.70 -15.21 -21.82
N ASP A 128 8.67 -14.90 -22.61
CA ASP A 128 8.39 -13.55 -23.08
C ASP A 128 7.58 -12.80 -22.02
N ILE A 129 8.28 -11.98 -21.23
CA ILE A 129 7.70 -11.22 -20.11
C ILE A 129 6.73 -10.18 -20.63
N GLN A 130 7.08 -9.50 -21.72
CA GLN A 130 6.21 -8.52 -22.37
C GLN A 130 4.88 -9.15 -22.80
N ASN A 131 4.91 -10.29 -23.50
CA ASN A 131 3.69 -10.99 -23.90
C ASN A 131 2.90 -11.50 -22.69
N SER A 132 3.57 -12.03 -21.67
CA SER A 132 2.89 -12.48 -20.44
C SER A 132 2.23 -11.31 -19.70
N PHE A 133 2.88 -10.14 -19.69
CA PHE A 133 2.35 -8.93 -19.07
C PHE A 133 1.10 -8.47 -19.81
N VAL A 134 1.16 -8.31 -21.14
CA VAL A 134 0.00 -7.94 -21.98
C VAL A 134 -1.17 -8.89 -21.77
N GLN A 135 -0.94 -10.21 -21.78
CA GLN A 135 -2.01 -11.20 -21.58
C GLN A 135 -2.69 -11.10 -20.22
N LYS A 136 -1.95 -10.70 -19.18
CA LYS A 136 -2.47 -10.63 -17.80
C LYS A 136 -3.08 -9.28 -17.44
N THR A 137 -2.55 -8.20 -18.00
CA THR A 137 -2.90 -6.83 -17.58
C THR A 137 -3.62 -6.04 -18.66
N GLY A 138 -3.57 -6.48 -19.92
CA GLY A 138 -4.02 -5.69 -21.07
C GLY A 138 -3.09 -4.54 -21.44
N LEU A 139 -1.93 -4.41 -20.78
CA LEU A 139 -0.98 -3.32 -21.00
C LEU A 139 0.35 -3.86 -21.55
N SER A 140 0.98 -3.10 -22.44
CA SER A 140 2.41 -3.29 -22.69
C SER A 140 3.23 -2.76 -21.50
N VAL A 141 4.46 -3.26 -21.31
CA VAL A 141 5.37 -2.70 -20.28
C VAL A 141 5.63 -1.21 -20.55
N TYR A 142 5.73 -0.81 -21.83
CA TYR A 142 5.86 0.58 -22.23
C TYR A 142 4.64 1.43 -21.81
N ASP A 143 3.41 1.00 -22.14
CA ASP A 143 2.19 1.71 -21.76
C ASP A 143 2.08 1.86 -20.24
N PHE A 144 2.41 0.80 -19.50
CA PHE A 144 2.42 0.83 -18.04
C PHE A 144 3.40 1.89 -17.52
N LEU A 145 4.64 1.92 -18.01
CA LEU A 145 5.64 2.90 -17.60
C LEU A 145 5.25 4.33 -18.00
N TYR A 146 4.63 4.50 -19.16
CA TYR A 146 4.20 5.81 -19.63
C TYR A 146 3.05 6.37 -18.79
N VAL A 147 2.03 5.56 -18.50
CA VAL A 147 0.95 5.96 -17.57
C VAL A 147 1.50 6.20 -16.16
N LEU A 148 2.42 5.34 -15.68
CA LEU A 148 3.07 5.51 -14.39
C LEU A 148 3.78 6.87 -14.28
N GLN A 149 4.47 7.29 -15.35
CA GLN A 149 5.14 8.58 -15.38
C GLN A 149 4.15 9.75 -15.29
N LEU A 150 3.01 9.69 -15.99
CA LEU A 150 1.98 10.73 -15.89
C LEU A 150 1.40 10.82 -14.47
N PHE A 151 1.08 9.66 -13.87
CA PHE A 151 0.62 9.62 -12.48
C PHE A 151 1.68 10.16 -11.54
N TRP A 152 2.95 9.75 -11.70
CA TRP A 152 4.04 10.26 -10.87
C TRP A 152 4.16 11.79 -10.96
N LEU A 153 4.06 12.36 -12.16
CA LEU A 153 4.05 13.82 -12.34
C LEU A 153 2.87 14.47 -11.61
N TYR A 154 1.66 13.93 -11.79
CA TYR A 154 0.44 14.41 -11.13
C TYR A 154 0.54 14.37 -9.60
N LEU A 155 1.00 13.26 -9.04
CA LEU A 155 1.19 13.09 -7.59
C LEU A 155 2.26 14.02 -7.00
N ASN A 156 3.20 14.48 -7.82
CA ASN A 156 4.30 15.35 -7.41
C ASN A 156 4.12 16.81 -7.86
N MET A 157 2.93 17.20 -8.35
CA MET A 157 2.71 18.58 -8.78
C MET A 157 2.91 19.61 -7.67
N ASP A 158 2.71 19.21 -6.40
CA ASP A 158 2.98 20.06 -5.23
C ASP A 158 4.45 20.53 -5.17
N VAL A 159 5.40 19.81 -5.76
CA VAL A 159 6.82 20.25 -5.85
C VAL A 159 6.96 21.50 -6.71
N LEU A 160 6.05 21.73 -7.66
CA LEU A 160 6.16 22.81 -8.62
C LEU A 160 5.79 24.18 -8.02
N GLU A 161 5.32 24.23 -6.77
CA GLU A 161 4.95 25.45 -6.02
C GLU A 161 4.04 26.41 -6.82
N LYS A 162 3.19 25.87 -7.70
CA LYS A 162 2.26 26.67 -8.51
C LYS A 162 0.93 26.81 -7.80
N ASP A 163 0.45 28.05 -7.67
CA ASP A 163 -0.88 28.35 -7.16
C ASP A 163 -1.94 27.59 -7.97
N ASN A 164 -2.85 26.91 -7.27
CA ASN A 164 -4.00 26.14 -7.78
C ASN A 164 -3.75 24.73 -8.33
N VAL A 165 -2.52 24.21 -8.29
CA VAL A 165 -2.26 22.83 -8.71
C VAL A 165 -1.66 22.05 -7.55
N SER A 166 -2.51 21.35 -6.80
CA SER A 166 -2.05 20.47 -5.72
C SER A 166 -2.78 19.14 -5.64
N PHE A 167 -2.04 18.07 -5.36
CA PHE A 167 -2.57 16.73 -5.17
C PHE A 167 -3.02 16.52 -3.73
N LYS A 168 -4.34 16.43 -3.53
CA LYS A 168 -4.95 16.32 -2.19
C LYS A 168 -5.06 14.89 -1.66
N GLY A 169 -4.32 13.95 -2.23
CA GLY A 169 -4.36 12.53 -1.84
C GLY A 169 -5.35 11.67 -2.64
N TYR A 170 -6.23 12.29 -3.42
CA TYR A 170 -7.21 11.60 -4.28
C TYR A 170 -6.93 11.88 -5.74
N ILE A 171 -7.06 10.86 -6.59
CA ILE A 171 -6.92 11.00 -8.03
C ILE A 171 -8.17 11.73 -8.57
N ASP A 172 -8.00 12.96 -9.03
CA ASP A 172 -9.09 13.78 -9.58
C ASP A 172 -9.64 13.19 -10.88
N SER A 173 -10.96 13.24 -11.06
CA SER A 173 -11.62 12.79 -12.29
C SER A 173 -11.13 13.54 -13.52
N ASP A 174 -10.82 14.84 -13.38
CA ASP A 174 -10.34 15.67 -14.48
C ASP A 174 -8.97 15.21 -14.97
N PHE A 175 -8.08 14.86 -14.06
CA PHE A 175 -6.79 14.25 -14.41
C PHE A 175 -6.99 12.91 -15.13
N VAL A 176 -7.90 12.05 -14.63
CA VAL A 176 -8.19 10.77 -15.29
C VAL A 176 -8.71 11.00 -16.70
N ASN A 177 -9.62 11.94 -16.92
CA ASN A 177 -10.15 12.26 -18.24
C ASN A 177 -9.06 12.75 -19.18
N VAL A 178 -8.18 13.65 -18.73
CA VAL A 178 -7.03 14.11 -19.52
C VAL A 178 -6.09 12.94 -19.87
N ALA A 179 -5.79 12.06 -18.91
CA ALA A 179 -4.94 10.90 -19.16
C ALA A 179 -5.56 9.93 -20.18
N LYS A 180 -6.90 9.74 -20.13
CA LYS A 180 -7.64 8.90 -21.09
C LYS A 180 -7.55 9.46 -22.51
N GLU A 181 -7.63 10.78 -22.69
CA GLU A 181 -7.49 11.42 -24.00
C GLU A 181 -6.06 11.29 -24.58
N ILE A 182 -5.03 11.33 -23.72
CA ILE A 182 -3.63 11.24 -24.16
C ILE A 182 -3.24 9.80 -24.51
N ILE A 183 -3.60 8.83 -23.67
CA ILE A 183 -3.07 7.45 -23.75
C ILE A 183 -4.10 6.47 -24.32
N GLY A 184 -5.39 6.77 -24.17
CA GLY A 184 -6.51 5.88 -24.46
C GLY A 184 -7.16 5.36 -23.19
N GLU A 185 -8.50 5.31 -23.20
CA GLU A 185 -9.31 4.98 -22.04
C GLU A 185 -8.99 3.62 -21.42
N GLU A 186 -8.93 2.56 -22.23
CA GLU A 186 -8.72 1.20 -21.75
C GLU A 186 -7.39 1.04 -21.00
N LYS A 187 -6.34 1.73 -21.46
CA LYS A 187 -5.01 1.66 -20.85
C LYS A 187 -4.99 2.32 -19.47
N VAL A 188 -5.56 3.51 -19.36
CA VAL A 188 -5.64 4.25 -18.09
C VAL A 188 -6.48 3.48 -17.08
N LEU A 189 -7.64 2.96 -17.49
CA LEU A 189 -8.50 2.18 -16.60
C LEU A 189 -7.83 0.86 -16.19
N SER A 190 -7.13 0.18 -17.10
CA SER A 190 -6.37 -1.04 -16.77
C SER A 190 -5.24 -0.76 -15.79
N PHE A 191 -4.54 0.36 -15.95
CA PHE A 191 -3.49 0.80 -15.02
C PHE A 191 -4.05 1.09 -13.62
N ILE A 192 -5.12 1.90 -13.54
CA ILE A 192 -5.77 2.21 -12.26
C ILE A 192 -6.24 0.91 -11.59
N LYS A 193 -6.89 0.02 -12.33
CA LYS A 193 -7.36 -1.27 -11.82
C LYS A 193 -6.21 -2.15 -11.32
N LEU A 194 -5.08 -2.16 -12.01
CA LEU A 194 -3.91 -2.97 -11.65
C LEU A 194 -3.29 -2.52 -10.32
N LEU A 195 -3.22 -1.20 -10.08
CA LEU A 195 -2.55 -0.62 -8.91
C LEU A 195 -3.51 -0.20 -7.78
N THR A 196 -4.82 -0.39 -7.95
CA THR A 196 -5.82 -0.04 -6.94
C THR A 196 -6.32 -1.28 -6.22
N LEU A 197 -6.16 -1.29 -4.90
CA LEU A 197 -6.81 -2.27 -4.06
C LEU A 197 -8.31 -1.94 -3.94
N HIS A 198 -9.15 -2.86 -4.44
CA HIS A 198 -10.59 -2.74 -4.30
C HIS A 198 -11.06 -3.37 -2.97
N PRO A 199 -11.69 -2.65 -2.05
CA PRO A 199 -12.08 -3.15 -0.72
C PRO A 199 -12.88 -4.46 -0.77
N PHE A 200 -13.80 -4.56 -1.72
CA PHE A 200 -14.67 -5.73 -1.87
C PHE A 200 -13.98 -6.98 -2.44
N ASN A 201 -12.82 -6.82 -3.09
CA ASN A 201 -12.01 -7.93 -3.62
C ASN A 201 -10.61 -7.99 -2.97
N ALA A 202 -10.36 -7.17 -1.96
CA ALA A 202 -9.06 -7.04 -1.35
C ALA A 202 -8.63 -8.35 -0.67
N ASN A 203 -9.58 -9.13 -0.15
CA ASN A 203 -9.31 -10.48 0.33
C ASN A 203 -8.77 -11.39 -0.78
N LYS A 204 -9.24 -11.29 -2.03
CA LYS A 204 -8.65 -12.04 -3.15
C LYS A 204 -7.29 -11.48 -3.54
N GLY A 205 -7.17 -10.16 -3.68
CA GLY A 205 -5.87 -9.51 -3.98
C GLY A 205 -4.75 -9.83 -2.98
N ILE A 206 -5.09 -9.91 -1.68
CA ILE A 206 -4.19 -10.29 -0.60
C ILE A 206 -3.95 -11.82 -0.59
N ASN A 207 -5.00 -12.63 -0.76
CA ASN A 207 -4.88 -14.08 -0.67
C ASN A 207 -4.25 -14.74 -1.90
N ASP A 208 -4.35 -14.12 -3.06
CA ASP A 208 -3.78 -14.62 -4.32
C ASP A 208 -2.31 -14.19 -4.49
N TYR A 209 -1.79 -13.39 -3.54
CA TYR A 209 -0.41 -12.96 -3.57
C TYR A 209 0.54 -14.15 -3.34
N ARG A 210 1.37 -14.44 -4.36
CA ARG A 210 2.24 -15.64 -4.42
C ARG A 210 3.25 -15.72 -3.28
N HIS A 211 3.64 -14.56 -2.72
CA HIS A 211 4.57 -14.45 -1.59
C HIS A 211 3.88 -13.96 -0.31
N LYS A 212 2.57 -14.19 -0.17
CA LYS A 212 1.86 -13.81 1.05
C LYS A 212 2.48 -14.46 2.27
N ILE A 213 2.69 -13.65 3.29
CA ILE A 213 3.11 -14.16 4.59
C ILE A 213 1.84 -14.64 5.30
N ARG A 214 1.69 -15.97 5.37
CA ARG A 214 0.52 -16.61 5.99
C ARG A 214 0.53 -16.48 7.51
N ASP A 215 1.72 -16.48 8.09
CA ASP A 215 1.92 -16.28 9.52
C ASP A 215 1.62 -14.82 9.87
N GLU A 216 0.59 -14.61 10.67
CA GLU A 216 0.13 -13.27 11.03
C GLU A 216 1.16 -12.46 11.83
N ASP A 217 2.03 -13.13 12.59
CA ASP A 217 3.08 -12.48 13.36
C ASP A 217 4.14 -11.89 12.42
N LEU A 218 4.43 -12.60 11.33
CA LEU A 218 5.37 -12.18 10.30
C LEU A 218 4.77 -11.19 9.28
N GLN A 219 3.45 -10.97 9.26
CA GLN A 219 2.84 -9.98 8.35
C GLN A 219 3.29 -8.55 8.62
N THR A 220 3.80 -8.28 9.83
CA THR A 220 4.46 -7.01 10.20
C THR A 220 5.70 -6.72 9.35
N MET A 221 6.25 -7.74 8.68
CA MET A 221 7.41 -7.66 7.80
C MET A 221 7.04 -7.55 6.32
N GLU A 222 5.74 -7.66 5.96
CA GLU A 222 5.31 -7.77 4.58
C GLU A 222 5.25 -6.42 3.87
N MET A 223 6.20 -6.18 2.97
CA MET A 223 6.31 -4.93 2.25
C MET A 223 5.43 -4.85 1.00
N SER A 224 5.20 -6.00 0.38
CA SER A 224 4.71 -6.09 -0.99
C SER A 224 3.30 -5.54 -1.18
N PHE A 225 2.51 -5.59 -0.12
CA PHE A 225 1.09 -5.28 -0.22
C PHE A 225 0.85 -3.80 -0.59
N PHE A 226 1.52 -2.88 0.11
CA PHE A 226 1.37 -1.44 -0.12
C PHE A 226 2.12 -0.93 -1.36
N THR A 227 3.07 -1.73 -1.86
CA THR A 227 3.89 -1.37 -3.01
C THR A 227 3.29 -1.86 -4.32
N MET A 228 2.56 -2.98 -4.26
CA MET A 228 1.78 -3.47 -5.39
C MET A 228 0.47 -2.71 -5.56
N PHE A 229 -0.11 -2.24 -4.45
CA PHE A 229 -1.35 -1.48 -4.46
C PHE A 229 -1.16 -0.11 -3.79
N PRO A 230 -0.45 0.82 -4.45
CA PRO A 230 -0.27 2.18 -3.91
C PRO A 230 -1.58 2.97 -3.83
N PHE A 231 -2.61 2.56 -4.57
CA PHE A 231 -3.93 3.17 -4.52
C PHE A 231 -4.95 2.27 -3.82
N GLN A 232 -5.94 2.89 -3.20
CA GLN A 232 -7.06 2.23 -2.57
C GLN A 232 -8.36 2.92 -2.98
N LEU A 233 -9.38 2.14 -3.33
CA LEU A 233 -10.72 2.68 -3.53
C LEU A 233 -11.36 2.96 -2.17
N PHE A 234 -11.62 4.22 -1.86
CA PHE A 234 -12.21 4.67 -0.60
C PHE A 234 -13.30 5.71 -0.88
N LYS A 235 -14.51 5.50 -0.34
CA LYS A 235 -15.69 6.35 -0.59
C LYS A 235 -15.92 6.61 -2.10
N ASN A 236 -15.79 5.56 -2.93
CA ASN A 236 -15.89 5.59 -4.40
C ASN A 236 -14.87 6.47 -5.13
N GLN A 237 -13.77 6.85 -4.47
CA GLN A 237 -12.68 7.60 -5.07
C GLN A 237 -11.36 6.84 -4.93
N VAL A 238 -10.47 6.99 -5.91
CA VAL A 238 -9.14 6.38 -5.88
C VAL A 238 -8.24 7.27 -5.03
N ARG A 239 -7.79 6.75 -3.90
CA ARG A 239 -6.95 7.47 -2.93
C ARG A 239 -5.55 6.88 -2.92
N LEU A 240 -4.52 7.72 -2.90
CA LEU A 240 -3.15 7.29 -2.63
C LEU A 240 -3.03 6.88 -1.16
N VAL A 241 -2.45 5.72 -0.89
CA VAL A 241 -2.34 5.19 0.47
C VAL A 241 -1.44 6.08 1.35
N GLU A 242 -0.34 6.60 0.82
CA GLU A 242 0.59 7.48 1.56
C GLU A 242 1.26 8.53 0.67
N LEU A 243 1.41 9.74 1.21
CA LEU A 243 1.93 10.92 0.50
C LEU A 243 3.33 11.35 0.99
N ASN A 244 3.70 11.05 2.25
CA ASN A 244 4.84 11.67 2.95
C ASN A 244 6.06 10.77 2.99
N LEU A 245 6.77 10.71 1.86
CA LEU A 245 8.11 10.12 1.82
C LEU A 245 9.11 11.09 1.18
N ARG A 246 8.89 12.39 1.40
CA ARG A 246 9.88 13.43 1.10
C ARG A 246 10.79 13.65 2.30
#